data_AF-A0AAD4W7J7-F1
#
_entry.id   AF-A0AAD4W7J7-F1
#
_cell.length_a   1.000
_cell.length_b   1.000
_cell.length_c   1.000
_cell.angle_alpha   90.00
_cell.angle_beta   90.00
_cell.angle_gamma   90.00
#
_symmetry.space_group_name_H-M   'P 1'
#
loop_
_entity.id
_entity.type
_entity.pdbx_description
1 polymer ?
#
loop_
_entity_poly.entity_id
_entity_poly.type
_entity_poly.pdbx_seq_one_letter_code
_entity_poly.pdbx_strand_id
1 'polypeptide(L)'
;MEILPILVFFLATVVSTTQGHEPLVTHHIHLLRPKSGAGGDSVPGVSCLSWRLGVETNNIINWKTVPAECESYVGHYLLGHQYRKDSKVVTKEAWLYAKSLNLTNDGKNVWVFDIDETTLSNLPYYADHGFGGLDPNIEITSEKLSLEMDPEERVLKSQSPLREE
;
A
#
# COMPACT_ATOMS: atom_id res chain seq x y z
N MET A 1 25.78 13.53 51.70
CA MET A 1 24.54 14.06 51.11
C MET A 1 24.52 13.74 49.61
N GLU A 2 24.84 12.48 49.22
CA GLU A 2 25.09 12.11 47.81
C GLU A 2 24.30 10.86 47.37
N ILE A 3 23.62 10.19 48.32
CA ILE A 3 22.90 8.92 48.05
C ILE A 3 21.50 9.19 47.49
N LEU A 4 20.87 10.31 47.89
CA LEU A 4 19.53 10.69 47.47
C LEU A 4 19.41 10.93 45.94
N PRO A 5 20.32 11.67 45.26
CA PRO A 5 20.21 11.86 43.81
C PRO A 5 20.44 10.56 43.03
N ILE A 6 21.31 9.68 43.52
CA ILE A 6 21.57 8.37 42.89
C ILE A 6 20.32 7.48 42.97
N LEU A 7 19.65 7.47 44.13
CA LEU A 7 18.42 6.70 44.33
C LEU A 7 17.29 7.20 43.40
N VAL A 8 17.16 8.51 43.21
CA VAL A 8 16.17 9.11 42.31
C VAL A 8 16.45 8.76 40.85
N PHE A 9 17.72 8.81 40.42
CA PHE A 9 18.10 8.39 39.07
C PHE A 9 17.84 6.90 38.82
N PHE A 10 18.13 6.04 39.79
CA PHE A 10 17.81 4.60 39.69
C PHE A 10 16.30 4.33 39.66
N LEU A 11 15.49 5.08 40.41
CA LEU A 11 14.03 4.93 40.33
C LEU A 11 13.47 5.36 38.97
N ALA A 12 13.97 6.46 38.41
CA ALA A 12 13.50 6.98 37.12
C ALA A 12 13.82 6.03 35.95
N THR A 13 14.97 5.35 35.97
CA THR A 13 15.33 4.36 34.95
C THR A 13 14.47 3.10 35.09
N VAL A 14 14.17 2.64 36.30
CA VAL A 14 13.29 1.49 36.52
C VAL A 14 11.87 1.79 36.01
N VAL A 15 11.28 2.94 36.36
CA VAL A 15 9.93 3.31 35.91
C VAL A 15 9.82 3.36 34.37
N SER A 16 10.84 3.85 33.68
CA SER A 16 10.86 3.94 32.21
C SER A 16 10.91 2.58 31.50
N THR A 17 11.35 1.52 32.19
CA THR A 17 11.42 0.15 31.62
C THR A 17 10.15 -0.68 31.85
N THR A 18 9.20 -0.19 32.67
CA THR A 18 8.01 -0.99 33.06
C THR A 18 6.81 -0.85 32.13
N GLN A 19 6.89 -0.05 31.07
CA GLN A 19 5.86 0.02 30.02
C GLN A 19 6.28 -0.71 28.74
N GLY A 20 6.72 -1.96 28.89
CA GLY A 20 6.64 -2.93 27.80
C GLY A 20 5.24 -3.52 27.76
N HIS A 21 4.27 -2.82 27.18
CA HIS A 21 2.99 -3.43 26.86
C HIS A 21 3.18 -4.35 25.65
N GLU A 22 3.51 -5.61 25.91
CA GLU A 22 3.35 -6.67 24.92
C GLU A 22 1.84 -6.89 24.74
N PRO A 23 1.27 -6.58 23.56
CA PRO A 23 -0.11 -6.95 23.32
C PRO A 23 -0.15 -8.47 23.29
N LEU A 24 -0.93 -9.05 24.19
CA LEU A 24 -1.25 -10.47 24.20
C LEU A 24 -1.71 -10.88 22.79
N VAL A 25 -0.84 -11.51 22.02
CA VAL A 25 -1.21 -12.10 20.74
C VAL A 25 -2.05 -13.33 21.06
N THR A 26 -3.35 -13.12 21.28
CA THR A 26 -4.34 -14.18 21.23
C THR A 26 -4.24 -14.80 19.84
N HIS A 27 -3.57 -15.95 19.74
CA HIS A 27 -3.54 -16.77 18.54
C HIS A 27 -4.94 -17.34 18.29
N HIS A 28 -5.84 -16.51 17.77
CA HIS A 28 -7.04 -17.00 17.14
C HIS A 28 -6.61 -17.81 15.92
N ILE A 29 -6.90 -19.11 15.94
CA ILE A 29 -6.74 -19.99 14.80
C ILE A 29 -7.72 -19.49 13.74
N HIS A 30 -7.22 -18.71 12.78
CA HIS A 30 -7.97 -18.33 11.60
C HIS A 30 -8.02 -19.55 10.65
N LEU A 31 -9.21 -19.93 10.22
CA LEU A 31 -9.42 -21.02 9.27
C LEU A 31 -8.62 -20.77 7.97
N LEU A 32 -7.79 -21.74 7.57
CA LEU A 32 -7.00 -21.73 6.32
C LEU A 32 -7.83 -21.90 5.04
N ARG A 33 -9.15 -21.66 5.11
CA ARG A 33 -10.07 -21.80 3.98
C ARG A 33 -10.99 -20.58 3.94
N PRO A 34 -10.79 -19.64 3.01
CA PRO A 34 -11.76 -18.57 2.76
C PRO A 34 -13.10 -19.19 2.39
N LYS A 35 -14.16 -18.83 3.11
CA LYS A 35 -15.51 -19.08 2.63
C LYS A 35 -15.85 -17.99 1.62
N SER A 36 -15.67 -18.34 0.35
CA SER A 36 -16.21 -17.71 -0.87
C SER A 36 -15.31 -16.73 -1.62
N GLY A 37 -15.29 -16.93 -2.94
CA GLY A 37 -14.76 -16.05 -3.98
C GLY A 37 -15.72 -15.98 -5.18
N ALA A 38 -15.34 -15.19 -6.19
CA ALA A 38 -15.97 -14.99 -7.51
C ALA A 38 -17.26 -14.15 -7.63
N GLY A 39 -17.72 -13.46 -6.58
CA GLY A 39 -18.83 -12.50 -6.67
C GLY A 39 -18.37 -11.11 -6.22
N GLY A 40 -18.59 -10.08 -7.06
CA GLY A 40 -18.14 -8.70 -6.87
C GLY A 40 -18.83 -7.91 -5.75
N ASP A 41 -19.38 -8.60 -4.75
CA ASP A 41 -20.00 -7.99 -3.57
C ASP A 41 -19.03 -8.03 -2.38
N SER A 42 -19.04 -6.98 -1.55
CA SER A 42 -18.31 -6.99 -0.28
C SER A 42 -18.78 -8.18 0.56
N VAL A 43 -17.84 -9.04 0.98
CA VAL A 43 -18.15 -10.23 1.81
C VAL A 43 -18.35 -9.76 3.25
N PRO A 44 -19.58 -9.80 3.81
CA PRO A 44 -19.83 -9.28 5.15
C PRO A 44 -19.04 -10.06 6.20
N GLY A 45 -18.42 -9.36 7.15
CA GLY A 45 -17.68 -9.96 8.26
C GLY A 45 -16.23 -10.36 7.95
N VAL A 46 -15.69 -9.97 6.78
CA VAL A 46 -14.25 -10.08 6.47
C VAL A 46 -13.53 -8.83 6.99
N SER A 47 -12.43 -9.01 7.74
CA SER A 47 -11.64 -7.87 8.19
C SER A 47 -10.99 -7.15 7.00
N CYS A 48 -10.73 -5.83 7.10
CA CYS A 48 -10.10 -5.07 6.02
C CYS A 48 -8.71 -5.62 5.61
N LEU A 49 -7.97 -6.20 6.56
CA LEU A 49 -6.71 -6.89 6.27
C LEU A 49 -6.94 -8.16 5.45
N SER A 50 -7.94 -8.97 5.82
CA SER A 50 -8.32 -10.16 5.07
C SER A 50 -8.89 -9.81 3.70
N TRP A 51 -9.63 -8.71 3.58
CA TRP A 51 -10.14 -8.19 2.32
C TRP A 51 -8.99 -7.79 1.40
N ARG A 52 -8.03 -6.98 1.86
CA ARG A 52 -6.83 -6.61 1.09
C ARG A 52 -6.08 -7.86 0.63
N LEU A 53 -5.81 -8.80 1.54
CA LEU A 53 -5.17 -10.05 1.18
C LEU A 53 -5.97 -10.82 0.11
N GLY A 54 -7.29 -10.86 0.23
CA GLY A 54 -8.17 -11.49 -0.76
C GLY A 54 -8.11 -10.83 -2.14
N VAL A 55 -8.02 -9.50 -2.20
CA VAL A 55 -7.82 -8.74 -3.44
C VAL A 55 -6.45 -9.02 -4.05
N GLU A 56 -5.37 -8.87 -3.28
CA GLU A 56 -3.98 -9.08 -3.74
C GLU A 56 -3.72 -10.51 -4.22
N THR A 57 -4.43 -11.49 -3.65
CA THR A 57 -4.34 -12.91 -4.03
C THR A 57 -5.39 -13.35 -5.05
N ASN A 58 -6.14 -12.39 -5.63
CA ASN A 58 -7.15 -12.64 -6.66
C ASN A 58 -8.27 -13.61 -6.22
N ASN A 59 -8.55 -13.68 -4.91
CA ASN A 59 -9.69 -14.43 -4.35
C ASN A 59 -10.97 -13.58 -4.33
N ILE A 60 -10.82 -12.26 -4.18
CA ILE A 60 -11.87 -11.25 -4.30
C ILE A 60 -11.60 -10.49 -5.59
N ILE A 61 -12.50 -10.62 -6.57
CA ILE A 61 -12.34 -10.08 -7.93
C ILE A 61 -13.56 -9.27 -8.31
N ASN A 62 -13.42 -8.39 -9.31
CA ASN A 62 -14.50 -7.54 -9.83
C ASN A 62 -15.17 -6.65 -8.77
N TRP A 63 -14.48 -6.37 -7.65
CA TRP A 63 -14.90 -5.35 -6.70
C TRP A 63 -14.86 -3.98 -7.38
N LYS A 64 -15.81 -3.12 -7.04
CA LYS A 64 -15.94 -1.79 -7.67
C LYS A 64 -15.32 -0.68 -6.84
N THR A 65 -15.46 -0.78 -5.53
CA THR A 65 -14.96 0.19 -4.57
C THR A 65 -14.42 -0.55 -3.36
N VAL A 66 -13.52 0.11 -2.63
CA VAL A 66 -13.11 -0.35 -1.31
C VAL A 66 -14.36 -0.38 -0.41
N PRO A 67 -14.59 -1.43 0.41
CA PRO A 67 -15.66 -1.42 1.40
C PRO A 67 -15.56 -0.16 2.25
N ALA A 68 -16.68 0.55 2.47
CA ALA A 68 -16.68 1.84 3.14
C ALA A 68 -16.06 1.77 4.55
N GLU A 69 -16.28 0.66 5.27
CA GLU A 69 -15.67 0.38 6.57
C GLU A 69 -14.14 0.24 6.53
N CYS A 70 -13.55 0.04 5.34
CA CYS A 70 -12.13 -0.19 5.12
C CYS A 70 -11.37 1.02 4.57
N GLU A 71 -12.04 2.15 4.30
CA GLU A 71 -11.40 3.39 3.84
C GLU A 71 -10.21 3.79 4.73
N SER A 72 -10.44 3.90 6.04
CA SER A 72 -9.38 4.28 7.00
C SER A 72 -8.24 3.26 7.04
N TYR A 73 -8.56 1.96 6.94
CA TYR A 73 -7.56 0.90 6.87
C TYR A 73 -6.66 1.05 5.63
N VAL A 74 -7.26 1.27 4.46
CA VAL A 74 -6.54 1.44 3.20
C VAL A 74 -5.69 2.70 3.23
N GLY A 75 -6.23 3.82 3.72
CA GLY A 75 -5.46 5.06 3.91
C GLY A 75 -4.24 4.86 4.81
N HIS A 76 -4.39 4.18 5.95
CA HIS A 76 -3.26 3.85 6.84
C HIS A 76 -2.25 2.91 6.20
N TYR A 77 -2.70 1.96 5.38
CA TYR A 77 -1.81 1.05 4.66
C TYR A 77 -0.96 1.80 3.62
N LEU A 78 -1.59 2.63 2.78
CA LEU A 78 -0.96 3.35 1.67
C LEU A 78 -0.06 4.50 2.14
N LEU A 79 -0.52 5.31 3.11
CA LEU A 79 0.27 6.42 3.67
C LEU A 79 1.29 5.95 4.71
N GLY A 80 1.09 4.75 5.27
CA GLY A 80 1.96 4.17 6.28
C GLY A 80 3.21 3.50 5.69
N HIS A 81 3.96 2.85 6.58
CA HIS A 81 5.18 2.14 6.17
C HIS A 81 4.93 0.82 5.46
N GLN A 82 3.74 0.22 5.61
CA GLN A 82 3.49 -1.13 5.14
C GLN A 82 3.49 -1.21 3.61
N TYR A 83 2.78 -0.32 2.91
CA TYR A 83 2.78 -0.28 1.45
C TYR A 83 4.20 -0.17 0.88
N ARG A 84 5.00 0.77 1.42
CA ARG A 84 6.41 0.93 1.03
C ARG A 84 7.27 -0.32 1.29
N LYS A 85 7.04 -1.03 2.40
CA LYS A 85 7.76 -2.27 2.71
C LYS A 85 7.36 -3.39 1.74
N ASP A 86 6.07 -3.53 1.45
CA ASP A 86 5.53 -4.53 0.54
C ASP A 86 6.07 -4.30 -0.88
N SER A 87 6.00 -3.06 -1.41
CA SER A 87 6.60 -2.71 -2.70
C SER A 87 8.11 -2.97 -2.75
N LYS A 88 8.84 -2.63 -1.67
CA LYS A 88 10.30 -2.87 -1.61
C LYS A 88 10.64 -4.35 -1.70
N VAL A 89 9.86 -5.22 -1.09
CA VAL A 89 10.07 -6.68 -1.16
C VAL A 89 9.86 -7.16 -2.58
N VAL A 90 8.73 -6.81 -3.23
CA VAL A 90 8.42 -7.24 -4.60
C VAL A 90 9.49 -6.76 -5.59
N THR A 91 9.88 -5.49 -5.54
CA THR A 91 10.91 -4.94 -6.42
C THR A 91 12.28 -5.60 -6.20
N LYS A 92 12.61 -5.93 -4.94
CA LYS A 92 13.87 -6.61 -4.62
C LYS A 92 13.89 -8.03 -5.21
N GLU A 93 12.82 -8.79 -5.05
CA GLU A 93 12.74 -10.15 -5.59
C GLU A 93 12.75 -10.14 -7.13
N ALA A 94 12.04 -9.20 -7.76
CA ALA A 94 12.10 -8.98 -9.21
C ALA A 94 13.53 -8.68 -9.70
N TRP A 95 14.26 -7.81 -9.00
CA TRP A 95 15.64 -7.49 -9.31
C TRP A 95 16.59 -8.68 -9.13
N LEU A 96 16.43 -9.45 -8.05
CA LEU A 96 17.21 -10.67 -7.83
C LEU A 96 16.96 -11.71 -8.92
N TYR A 97 15.70 -11.89 -9.32
CA TYR A 97 15.33 -12.74 -10.45
C TYR A 97 16.00 -12.27 -11.74
N ALA A 98 15.89 -10.98 -12.07
CA ALA A 98 16.53 -10.40 -13.26
C ALA A 98 18.04 -10.70 -13.31
N LYS A 99 18.73 -10.56 -12.17
CA LYS A 99 20.16 -10.85 -12.03
C LYS A 99 20.52 -12.32 -12.19
N SER A 100 19.59 -13.23 -11.93
CA SER A 100 19.82 -14.67 -12.03
C SER A 100 19.76 -15.21 -13.46
N LEU A 101 19.21 -14.42 -14.40
CA LEU A 101 19.03 -14.84 -15.78
C LEU A 101 20.33 -14.75 -16.58
N ASN A 102 20.61 -15.78 -17.38
CA ASN A 102 21.68 -15.76 -18.37
C ASN A 102 21.13 -15.23 -19.70
N LEU A 103 21.22 -13.91 -19.90
CA LEU A 103 20.65 -13.22 -21.06
C LEU A 103 21.64 -13.17 -22.24
N THR A 104 21.13 -13.36 -23.45
CA THR A 104 21.91 -13.18 -24.68
C THR A 104 22.17 -11.70 -24.94
N ASN A 105 23.38 -11.33 -25.35
CA ASN A 105 23.73 -9.94 -25.66
C ASN A 105 23.37 -9.57 -27.11
N ASP A 106 22.09 -9.71 -27.48
CA ASP A 106 21.56 -9.41 -28.81
C ASP A 106 20.68 -8.15 -28.85
N GLY A 107 20.57 -7.44 -27.71
CA GLY A 107 19.78 -6.22 -27.57
C GLY A 107 18.27 -6.43 -27.50
N LYS A 108 17.78 -7.68 -27.34
CA LYS A 108 16.34 -8.00 -27.38
C LYS A 108 15.73 -8.33 -26.02
N ASN A 109 16.48 -8.13 -24.94
CA ASN A 109 15.98 -8.36 -23.58
C ASN A 109 15.14 -7.17 -23.13
N VAL A 110 13.88 -7.42 -22.80
CA VAL A 110 12.92 -6.38 -22.41
C VAL A 110 12.27 -6.73 -21.08
N TRP A 111 12.03 -5.71 -20.26
CA TRP A 111 11.20 -5.78 -19.07
C TRP A 111 10.01 -4.83 -19.24
N VAL A 112 8.80 -5.34 -19.11
CA VAL A 112 7.58 -4.55 -19.26
C VAL A 112 7.14 -4.06 -17.89
N PHE A 113 6.82 -2.78 -17.80
CA PHE A 113 6.27 -2.15 -16.61
C PHE A 113 4.91 -1.57 -16.93
N ASP A 114 3.97 -1.75 -16.01
CA ASP A 114 2.76 -0.94 -15.96
C ASP A 114 3.08 0.46 -15.42
N ILE A 115 2.17 1.41 -15.64
CA ILE A 115 2.34 2.81 -15.24
C ILE A 115 1.68 3.03 -13.87
N ASP A 116 0.34 3.03 -13.84
CA ASP A 116 -0.45 3.40 -12.69
C ASP A 116 -0.32 2.39 -11.53
N GLU A 117 -0.08 2.91 -10.32
CA GLU A 117 0.25 2.16 -9.09
C GLU A 117 1.42 1.16 -9.20
N THR A 118 2.19 1.22 -10.28
CA THR A 118 3.37 0.36 -10.51
C THR A 118 4.64 1.20 -10.57
N THR A 119 4.73 2.13 -11.53
CA THR A 119 5.87 3.04 -11.66
C THR A 119 5.51 4.48 -11.29
N LEU A 120 4.23 4.85 -11.39
CA LEU A 120 3.66 6.13 -10.97
C LEU A 120 2.55 5.89 -9.96
N SER A 121 2.44 6.74 -8.94
CA SER A 121 1.38 6.62 -7.93
C SER A 121 0.34 7.72 -8.08
N ASN A 122 -0.93 7.32 -8.09
CA ASN A 122 -2.13 8.14 -8.02
C ASN A 122 -2.61 8.31 -6.57
N LEU A 123 -1.77 7.97 -5.59
CA LEU A 123 -2.08 8.10 -4.16
C LEU A 123 -2.54 9.51 -3.75
N PRO A 124 -1.97 10.63 -4.27
CA PRO A 124 -2.50 11.96 -3.96
C PRO A 124 -3.97 12.12 -4.32
N TYR A 125 -4.35 11.66 -5.53
CA TYR A 125 -5.75 11.67 -5.97
C TYR A 125 -6.62 10.86 -5.01
N TYR A 126 -6.24 9.62 -4.72
CA TYR A 126 -7.02 8.75 -3.84
C TYR A 126 -7.08 9.24 -2.39
N ALA A 127 -6.06 9.96 -1.89
CA ALA A 127 -6.07 10.54 -0.55
C ALA A 127 -7.16 11.62 -0.39
N ASP A 128 -7.41 12.40 -1.44
CA ASP A 128 -8.48 13.40 -1.47
C ASP A 128 -9.86 12.79 -1.80
N HIS A 129 -9.87 11.52 -2.26
CA HIS A 129 -11.04 10.81 -2.76
C HIS A 129 -11.34 9.54 -1.96
N GLY A 130 -11.16 9.61 -0.63
CA GLY A 130 -11.61 8.56 0.30
C GLY A 130 -10.98 7.19 0.06
N PHE A 131 -9.75 7.15 -0.45
CA PHE A 131 -8.96 5.94 -0.73
C PHE A 131 -9.71 4.85 -1.52
N GLY A 132 -10.59 5.25 -2.44
CA GLY A 132 -11.37 4.33 -3.26
C GLY A 132 -12.65 3.80 -2.60
N GLY A 133 -13.02 4.31 -1.42
CA GLY A 133 -14.30 4.06 -0.74
C GLY A 133 -15.46 4.92 -1.25
N LEU A 134 -15.20 5.86 -2.17
CA LEU A 134 -16.22 6.77 -2.70
C LEU A 134 -17.20 6.08 -3.67
N ASP A 135 -18.30 6.80 -3.92
CA ASP A 135 -19.46 6.39 -4.72
C ASP A 135 -19.07 5.62 -6.01
N PRO A 136 -19.63 4.41 -6.24
CA PRO A 136 -19.35 3.60 -7.44
C PRO A 136 -19.70 4.30 -8.77
N ASN A 137 -20.36 5.47 -8.75
CA ASN A 137 -20.66 6.29 -9.90
C ASN A 137 -19.55 7.34 -10.23
N ILE A 138 -18.48 7.43 -9.45
CA ILE A 138 -17.35 8.31 -9.77
C ILE A 138 -16.47 7.64 -10.83
N GLU A 139 -16.63 8.09 -12.07
CA GLU A 139 -15.70 7.75 -13.15
C GLU A 139 -14.44 8.60 -13.02
N ILE A 140 -13.32 7.94 -12.69
CA ILE A 140 -11.98 8.54 -12.64
C ILE A 140 -11.46 8.56 -14.08
N THR A 141 -11.45 9.74 -14.70
CA THR A 141 -10.90 9.92 -16.06
C THR A 141 -9.49 10.50 -15.98
N SER A 142 -8.68 10.22 -17.00
CA SER A 142 -7.34 10.82 -17.16
C SER A 142 -7.38 12.36 -17.16
N GLU A 143 -8.50 12.94 -17.61
CA GLU A 143 -8.75 14.38 -17.59
C GLU A 143 -8.91 14.92 -16.16
N LYS A 144 -9.63 14.21 -15.28
CA LYS A 144 -9.74 14.58 -13.86
C LYS A 144 -8.40 14.51 -13.14
N LEU A 145 -7.65 13.41 -13.33
CA LEU A 145 -6.30 13.29 -12.76
C LEU A 145 -5.36 14.42 -13.23
N SER A 146 -5.46 14.82 -14.50
CA SER A 146 -4.62 15.89 -15.07
C SER A 146 -4.96 17.29 -14.53
N LEU A 147 -6.19 17.49 -14.06
CA LEU A 147 -6.67 18.75 -13.50
C LEU A 147 -6.29 18.89 -12.01
N GLU A 148 -6.22 17.78 -11.27
CA GLU A 148 -5.75 17.72 -9.87
C GLU A 148 -4.21 17.69 -9.75
N MET A 149 -3.45 17.35 -10.80
CA MET A 149 -1.99 17.44 -10.81
C MET A 149 -1.50 18.89 -10.61
N ASP A 150 -0.42 19.02 -9.82
CA ASP A 150 0.25 20.30 -9.51
C ASP A 150 0.44 21.15 -10.79
N PRO A 151 0.00 22.42 -10.79
CA PRO A 151 0.21 23.31 -11.94
C PRO A 151 1.67 23.40 -12.42
N GLU A 152 2.68 23.17 -11.58
CA GLU A 152 4.09 23.12 -12.04
C GLU A 152 4.41 21.91 -12.92
N GLU A 153 3.81 20.74 -12.64
CA GLU A 153 4.03 19.51 -13.41
C GLU A 153 3.29 19.55 -14.78
N ARG A 154 2.19 20.31 -14.84
CA ARG A 154 1.44 20.59 -16.08
C ARG A 154 2.29 21.32 -17.12
N VAL A 155 3.17 22.22 -16.68
CA VAL A 155 4.06 22.99 -17.56
C VAL A 155 5.11 22.09 -18.21
N LEU A 156 5.71 21.17 -17.44
CA LEU A 156 6.73 20.23 -17.95
C LEU A 156 6.18 19.30 -19.04
N LYS A 157 4.93 18.84 -18.89
CA LYS A 157 4.28 17.98 -19.89
C LYS A 157 3.87 18.74 -21.17
N SER A 158 3.55 20.04 -21.04
CA SER A 158 3.26 20.90 -22.20
C SER A 158 4.49 21.22 -23.06
N GLN A 159 5.70 21.05 -22.52
CA GLN A 159 6.95 21.39 -23.18
C GLN A 159 7.68 20.17 -23.79
N SER A 160 7.21 18.94 -23.55
CA SER A 160 7.77 17.77 -24.24
C SER A 160 7.21 17.69 -25.67
N PRO A 161 8.02 17.82 -26.72
CA PRO A 161 7.55 17.61 -28.08
C PRO A 161 7.16 16.14 -28.22
N LEU A 162 5.89 15.89 -28.53
CA LEU A 162 5.42 14.59 -29.03
C LEU A 162 6.25 14.26 -30.26
N ARG A 163 7.16 13.29 -30.14
CA ARG A 163 7.78 12.64 -31.29
C ARG A 163 6.79 11.58 -31.75
N GLU A 164 5.94 11.96 -32.70
CA GLU A 164 5.25 11.00 -33.54
C GLU A 164 6.29 10.29 -34.42
N GLU A 165 6.54 9.02 -34.14
CA GLU A 165 6.88 7.98 -35.12
C GLU A 165 6.17 6.68 -34.72
#